data_AF-A0AAV7HSM8-F1
#
_entry.id   AF-A0AAV7HSM8-F1
#
_cell.length_a   1.000
_cell.length_b   1.000
_cell.length_c   1.000
_cell.angle_alpha   90.00
_cell.angle_beta   90.00
_cell.angle_gamma   90.00
#
_symmetry.space_group_name_H-M   'P 1'
#
loop_
_entity.id
_entity.type
_entity.pdbx_description
1 polymer ?
#
loop_
_entity_poly.entity_id
_entity_poly.type
_entity_poly.pdbx_seq_one_letter_code
_entity_poly.pdbx_strand_id
1 'polypeptide(L)'
;MTGWSVHTTIKSKKLIENLNHQGLSISYDQIQGLRMSLALLTVELSDKTIPLPTHFDPREYTTAAFDNFDYKESIEIGSFGTHDTVAVLFQDEPP
;
A
#
# COMPACT_ATOMS: atom_id res chain seq x y z
N MET A 1 -8.64 7.80 -11.24
CA MET A 1 -7.76 6.68 -11.63
C MET A 1 -8.09 5.55 -10.65
N THR A 2 -8.80 4.50 -11.09
CA THR A 2 -9.32 3.46 -10.18
C THR A 2 -8.17 2.60 -9.65
N GLY A 3 -8.22 2.19 -8.37
CA GLY A 3 -7.15 1.41 -7.71
C GLY A 3 -6.73 0.12 -8.45
N TRP A 4 -7.62 -0.40 -9.31
CA TRP A 4 -7.33 -1.50 -10.23
C TRP A 4 -6.23 -1.21 -11.25
N SER A 5 -6.12 0.02 -11.77
CA SER A 5 -5.05 0.36 -12.73
C SER A 5 -3.69 0.49 -12.05
N VAL A 6 -3.68 0.90 -10.78
CA VAL A 6 -2.47 0.94 -9.95
C VAL A 6 -2.02 -0.49 -9.62
N HIS A 7 -2.94 -1.36 -9.20
CA HIS A 7 -2.69 -2.77 -8.92
C HIS A 7 -2.06 -3.54 -10.09
N THR A 8 -2.53 -3.31 -11.31
CA THR A 8 -1.95 -3.94 -12.52
C THR A 8 -0.62 -3.33 -12.94
N THR A 9 -0.40 -2.03 -12.73
CA THR A 9 0.87 -1.36 -13.09
C THR A 9 2.01 -1.74 -12.14
N ILE A 10 1.70 -2.07 -10.88
CA ILE A 10 2.66 -2.51 -9.85
C ILE A 10 3.18 -3.93 -10.12
N LYS A 11 2.57 -4.72 -11.02
CA LYS A 11 3.03 -6.06 -11.44
C LYS A 11 4.26 -6.06 -12.36
N SER A 12 5.24 -5.23 -11.99
CA SER A 12 6.62 -5.65 -11.76
C SER A 12 7.70 -5.28 -12.79
N LYS A 13 7.38 -4.98 -14.06
CA LYS A 13 8.43 -4.44 -14.97
C LYS A 13 8.65 -2.93 -14.81
N LYS A 14 7.56 -2.17 -14.85
CA LYS A 14 7.61 -0.69 -14.84
C LYS A 14 8.07 -0.11 -13.50
N LEU A 15 7.76 -0.80 -12.40
CA LEU A 15 8.24 -0.44 -11.06
C LEU A 15 9.76 -0.59 -10.96
N ILE A 16 10.30 -1.73 -11.43
CA ILE A 16 11.74 -1.97 -11.46
C ILE A 16 12.45 -0.97 -12.37
N GLU A 17 11.90 -0.71 -13.56
CA GLU A 17 12.43 0.31 -14.48
C GLU A 17 12.49 1.69 -13.80
N ASN A 18 11.40 2.11 -13.13
CA ASN A 18 11.37 3.40 -12.43
C ASN A 18 12.36 3.47 -11.27
N LEU A 19 12.47 2.41 -10.46
CA LEU A 19 13.41 2.38 -9.33
C LEU A 19 14.86 2.38 -9.84
N ASN A 20 15.16 1.63 -10.89
CA ASN A 20 16.48 1.66 -11.54
C ASN A 20 16.79 3.05 -12.12
N HIS A 21 15.82 3.74 -12.73
CA HIS A 21 15.99 5.13 -13.19
C HIS A 21 16.26 6.12 -12.06
N GLN A 22 15.76 5.84 -10.85
CA GLN A 22 16.06 6.61 -9.64
C GLN A 22 17.39 6.20 -8.98
N GLY A 23 18.15 5.29 -9.61
CA GLY A 23 19.45 4.81 -9.12
C GLY A 23 19.36 3.68 -8.10
N LEU A 24 18.16 3.14 -7.85
CA LEU A 24 17.95 2.01 -6.94
C LEU A 24 18.04 0.70 -7.74
N SER A 25 19.14 -0.03 -7.56
CA SER A 25 19.28 -1.36 -8.16
C SER A 25 18.42 -2.37 -7.39
N ILE A 26 17.29 -2.75 -7.98
CA ILE A 26 16.34 -3.68 -7.37
C ILE A 26 15.91 -4.76 -8.37
N SER A 27 15.84 -5.99 -7.89
CA SER A 27 15.39 -7.18 -8.64
C SER A 27 13.95 -7.56 -8.30
N TYR A 28 13.35 -8.40 -9.15
CA TYR A 28 12.03 -8.98 -8.90
C TYR A 28 11.96 -9.75 -7.57
N ASP A 29 13.00 -10.52 -7.25
CA ASP A 29 13.06 -11.32 -6.02
C ASP A 29 13.08 -10.43 -4.77
N GLN A 30 13.80 -9.30 -4.83
CA GLN A 30 13.80 -8.32 -3.76
C GLN A 30 12.42 -7.69 -3.58
N ILE A 31 11.70 -7.38 -4.67
CA ILE A 31 10.33 -6.87 -4.58
C ILE A 31 9.39 -7.92 -3.97
N GLN A 32 9.49 -9.18 -4.37
CA GLN A 32 8.69 -10.26 -3.77
C GLN A 32 8.98 -10.40 -2.28
N GLY A 33 10.25 -10.38 -1.88
CA GLY A 33 10.66 -10.39 -0.48
C GLY A 33 10.09 -9.22 0.33
N LEU A 34 10.04 -8.02 -0.27
CA LEU A 34 9.43 -6.84 0.36
C LEU A 34 7.91 -6.99 0.51
N ARG A 35 7.21 -7.56 -0.48
CA ARG A 35 5.76 -7.82 -0.40
C ARG A 35 5.41 -8.83 0.69
N MET A 36 6.25 -9.85 0.86
CA MET A 36 6.12 -10.82 1.98
C MET A 36 6.42 -10.17 3.33
N SER A 37 7.47 -9.36 3.40
CA SER A 37 7.84 -8.66 4.63
C SER A 37 6.74 -7.68 5.07
N LEU A 38 6.09 -7.02 4.11
CA LEU A 38 4.95 -6.14 4.36
C LEU A 38 3.75 -6.90 4.93
N ALA A 39 3.47 -8.12 4.44
CA ALA A 39 2.40 -8.96 4.96
C ALA A 39 2.62 -9.30 6.44
N LEU A 40 3.84 -9.73 6.79
CA LEU A 40 4.22 -10.05 8.16
C LEU A 40 4.17 -8.82 9.08
N LEU A 41 4.67 -7.68 8.62
CA LEU A 41 4.61 -6.42 9.37
C LEU A 41 3.17 -6.01 9.66
N THR A 42 2.27 -6.23 8.70
CA THR A 42 0.84 -5.91 8.86
C THR A 42 0.21 -6.74 9.99
N VAL A 43 0.54 -8.03 10.08
CA VAL A 43 0.09 -8.88 11.20
C VAL A 43 0.67 -8.39 12.53
N GLU A 44 1.96 -8.06 12.58
CA GLU A 44 2.59 -7.55 13.81
C GLU A 44 1.94 -6.23 14.31
N LEU A 45 1.55 -5.35 13.38
CA LEU A 45 0.88 -4.10 13.70
C LEU A 45 -0.60 -4.30 14.04
N SER A 46 -1.23 -5.37 13.53
CA SER A 46 -2.62 -5.70 13.84
C SER A 46 -2.84 -6.06 15.29
N ASP A 47 -1.86 -6.72 15.92
CA ASP A 47 -1.94 -7.06 17.34
C ASP A 47 -1.93 -5.82 18.25
N LYS A 48 -1.56 -4.65 17.71
CA LYS A 48 -1.40 -3.41 18.47
C LYS A 48 -2.54 -2.41 18.22
N THR A 49 -2.93 -2.18 16.96
CA THR A 49 -3.81 -1.04 16.64
C THR A 49 -4.58 -1.13 15.31
N ILE A 50 -4.21 -2.00 14.38
CA ILE A 50 -4.78 -2.00 13.03
C ILE A 50 -5.76 -3.18 12.86
N PRO A 51 -7.05 -2.97 12.63
CA PRO A 51 -7.97 -4.08 12.37
C PRO A 51 -7.63 -4.75 11.03
N LEU A 52 -7.39 -6.06 11.05
CA LEU A 52 -7.20 -6.86 9.84
C LEU A 52 -8.50 -7.54 9.37
N PRO A 53 -8.73 -7.65 8.05
CA PRO A 53 -9.78 -8.49 7.51
C PRO A 53 -9.58 -9.95 7.90
N THR A 54 -10.67 -10.68 8.14
CA THR A 54 -10.63 -12.10 8.52
C THR A 54 -10.03 -13.02 7.46
N HIS A 55 -10.00 -12.58 6.21
CA HIS A 55 -9.42 -13.31 5.08
C HIS A 55 -7.97 -12.92 4.79
N PHE A 56 -7.35 -12.08 5.62
CA PHE A 56 -5.96 -11.69 5.43
C PHE A 56 -5.02 -12.87 5.71
N ASP A 57 -4.16 -13.25 4.76
CA ASP A 57 -3.17 -14.32 4.93
C ASP A 57 -1.73 -13.78 4.89
N PRO A 58 -0.93 -13.88 5.97
CA PRO A 58 0.46 -13.42 5.96
C PRO A 58 1.37 -14.17 4.98
N ARG A 59 0.91 -15.30 4.41
CA ARG A 59 1.63 -16.08 3.41
C ARG A 59 1.42 -15.57 1.98
N GLU A 60 0.48 -14.64 1.80
CA GLU A 60 0.17 -14.04 0.51
C GLU A 60 0.90 -12.71 0.27
N TYR A 61 1.15 -12.41 -0.99
CA TYR A 61 1.83 -11.18 -1.37
C TYR A 61 0.93 -9.97 -1.10
N THR A 62 1.41 -9.10 -0.22
CA THR A 62 0.71 -7.86 0.14
C THR A 62 1.33 -6.66 -0.57
N THR A 63 0.49 -5.73 -0.99
CA THR A 63 0.87 -4.45 -1.60
C THR A 63 0.13 -3.31 -0.91
N ALA A 64 0.75 -2.14 -0.87
CA ALA A 64 0.14 -0.91 -0.37
C ALA A 64 -0.05 0.11 -1.50
N ALA A 65 -1.12 0.89 -1.43
CA ALA A 65 -1.23 2.17 -2.11
C ALA A 65 -1.32 3.28 -1.05
N PHE A 66 -0.56 4.34 -1.24
CA PHE A 66 -0.61 5.53 -0.40
C PHE A 66 -1.35 6.62 -1.15
N ASP A 67 -2.27 7.28 -0.48
CA ASP A 67 -2.98 8.44 -1.03
C ASP A 67 -3.13 9.52 0.04
N ASN A 68 -3.32 10.75 -0.42
CA ASN A 68 -3.61 11.86 0.47
C ASN A 68 -5.09 11.81 0.85
N PHE A 69 -5.37 11.83 2.15
CA PHE A 69 -6.70 11.96 2.69
C PHE A 69 -6.90 13.38 3.18
N ASP A 70 -7.55 14.18 2.33
CA ASP A 70 -7.97 15.53 2.65
C ASP A 70 -9.43 15.52 3.11
N TYR A 71 -9.64 15.76 4.40
CA TYR A 71 -10.99 16.00 4.94
C TYR A 71 -11.16 17.50 5.22
N LYS A 72 -12.13 18.13 4.56
CA LYS A 72 -12.51 19.53 4.83
C LYS A 72 -13.89 19.55 5.47
N GLU A 73 -13.95 19.95 6.72
CA GLU A 73 -15.24 20.24 7.36
C GLU A 73 -15.57 21.72 7.10
N SER A 74 -16.68 21.98 6.40
CA SER A 74 -17.12 23.36 6.18
C SER A 74 -17.84 23.86 7.43
N ILE A 75 -17.11 24.53 8.31
CA ILE A 75 -17.69 25.22 9.46
C ILE A 75 -17.87 26.70 9.09
N GLU A 76 -19.01 27.31 9.44
CA GLU A 76 -19.39 28.69 9.06
C GLU A 76 -18.38 29.79 9.49
N ILE A 77 -17.36 29.46 10.28
CA ILE A 77 -16.40 30.40 10.88
C ILE A 77 -14.97 30.25 10.30
N GLY A 78 -14.73 29.26 9.44
CA GLY A 78 -13.43 29.07 8.78
C GLY A 78 -13.16 27.62 8.38
N SER A 79 -12.33 27.44 7.36
CA SER A 79 -11.94 26.11 6.88
C SER A 79 -10.87 25.51 7.80
N PHE A 80 -11.27 24.55 8.66
CA PHE A 80 -10.32 23.62 9.26
C PHE A 80 -10.35 22.34 8.43
N GLY A 81 -9.19 21.95 7.92
CA GLY A 81 -9.02 20.71 7.15
C GLY A 81 -7.98 19.83 7.80
N THR A 82 -8.24 18.53 7.84
CA THR A 82 -7.25 17.52 8.20
C THR A 82 -6.55 17.09 6.93
N HIS A 83 -5.21 17.08 6.95
CA HIS A 83 -4.39 16.56 5.87
C HIS A 83 -3.59 15.38 6.40
N ASP A 84 -4.04 14.17 6.06
CA ASP A 84 -3.39 12.93 6.45
C ASP A 84 -2.94 12.14 5.22
N THR A 85 -1.97 11.25 5.41
CA THR A 85 -1.60 10.24 4.42
C THR A 85 -2.18 8.91 4.85
N VAL A 86 -2.97 8.28 3.98
CA VAL A 86 -3.59 6.98 4.26
C VAL A 86 -2.94 5.92 3.39
N ALA A 87 -2.67 4.77 3.99
CA ALA A 87 -2.19 3.57 3.31
C ALA A 87 -3.33 2.56 3.22
N VAL A 88 -3.61 2.07 2.01
CA VAL A 88 -4.56 0.97 1.77
C VAL A 88 -3.77 -0.26 1.37
N LEU A 89 -3.99 -1.37 2.08
CA LEU A 89 -3.34 -2.64 1.82
C LEU A 89 -4.24 -3.55 0.97
N PHE A 90 -3.63 -4.30 0.06
CA PHE A 90 -4.27 -5.25 -0.85
C PHE A 90 -3.47 -6.55 -0.86
N GLN A 91 -4.15 -7.69 -0.91
CA GLN A 91 -3.54 -8.98 -1.17
C GLN A 91 -3.92 -9.46 -2.58
N ASP A 92 -2.99 -10.14 -3.25
CA ASP A 92 -3.31 -10.81 -4.51
C ASP A 92 -4.37 -11.91 -4.23
N GLU A 93 -5.35 -12.06 -5.12
CA GLU A 93 -6.33 -13.14 -5.01
C GLU A 93 -5.60 -14.50 -5.06
N PRO A 94 -5.94 -15.46 -4.16
CA PRO A 94 -5.35 -16.79 -4.21
C PRO A 94 -5.63 -17.45 -5.57
N PRO A 95 -4.69 -18.28 -6.08
CA PRO A 95 -4.78 -18.91 -7.40
C PRO A 95 -5.93 -19.92 -7.53
#